data_AF-A0A3R9TKV8-F1
#
_entry.id   AF-A0A3R9TKV8-F1
#
_cell.length_a   1.000
_cell.length_b   1.000
_cell.length_c   1.000
_cell.angle_alpha   90.00
_cell.angle_beta   90.00
_cell.angle_gamma   90.00
#
_symmetry.space_group_name_H-M   'P 1'
#
loop_
_entity.id
_entity.type
_entity.pdbx_description
1 polymer ?
#
loop_
_entity_poly.entity_id
_entity_poly.type
_entity_poly.pdbx_seq_one_letter_code
_entity_poly.pdbx_strand_id
1 'polypeptide(L)' 'AGAGIAQLNEFQIRNALQQKQLVKILEDWNIHASEEFHAVWIGHDKYVPNRVRTFLDFLVEHASIN' A
#
# COMPACT_ATOMS: atom_id res chain seq x y z
N ALA A 1 5.84 -17.13 -16.66
CA ALA A 1 5.24 -16.82 -15.34
C ALA A 1 3.81 -17.37 -15.32
N GLY A 2 3.31 -17.74 -14.14
CA GLY A 2 2.07 -18.51 -13.97
C GLY A 2 2.19 -19.60 -12.90
N ALA A 3 2.89 -19.32 -11.79
CA ALA A 3 3.24 -20.31 -10.78
C ALA A 3 2.05 -20.70 -9.86
N GLY A 4 0.93 -19.97 -9.94
CA GLY A 4 -0.27 -20.26 -9.14
C GLY A 4 -1.02 -19.00 -8.73
N ILE A 5 -1.76 -19.14 -7.62
CA ILE A 5 -2.64 -18.13 -7.02
C ILE A 5 -1.90 -17.46 -5.85
N ALA A 6 -2.14 -16.15 -5.66
CA ALA A 6 -1.64 -15.39 -4.52
C ALA A 6 -2.68 -14.37 -4.05
N GLN A 7 -2.67 -14.05 -2.75
CA GLN A 7 -3.39 -12.90 -2.20
C GLN A 7 -2.43 -11.70 -2.22
N LEU A 8 -2.82 -10.62 -2.90
CA LEU A 8 -1.98 -9.46 -3.17
C LEU A 8 -2.76 -8.18 -2.96
N ASN A 9 -2.06 -7.11 -2.57
CA ASN A 9 -2.67 -5.80 -2.41
C ASN A 9 -3.00 -5.17 -3.75
N GLU A 10 -4.20 -4.58 -3.85
CA GLU A 10 -4.71 -4.04 -5.11
C GLU A 10 -3.82 -2.94 -5.69
N PHE A 11 -3.22 -2.08 -4.84
CA PHE A 11 -2.30 -1.04 -5.30
C PHE A 11 -1.04 -1.59 -6.00
N GLN A 12 -0.61 -2.82 -5.65
CA GLN A 12 0.56 -3.46 -6.27
C GLN A 12 0.24 -4.03 -7.64
N ILE A 13 -1.00 -4.49 -7.86
CA ILE A 13 -1.40 -5.25 -9.04
C ILE A 13 -2.33 -4.50 -10.00
N ARG A 14 -2.72 -3.26 -9.70
CA ARG A 14 -3.67 -2.46 -10.49
C ARG A 14 -3.32 -2.41 -11.99
N ASN A 15 -2.05 -2.17 -12.31
CA ASN A 15 -1.58 -2.12 -13.70
C ASN A 15 -1.64 -3.50 -14.39
N ALA A 16 -1.27 -4.56 -13.67
CA ALA A 16 -1.31 -5.93 -14.20
C ALA A 16 -2.74 -6.40 -14.47
N LEU A 17 -3.70 -6.00 -13.62
CA LEU A 17 -5.12 -6.22 -13.85
C LEU A 17 -5.63 -5.45 -15.07
N GLN A 18 -5.29 -4.16 -15.20
CA GLN A 18 -5.67 -3.35 -16.37
C GLN A 18 -5.12 -3.92 -17.69
N GLN A 19 -3.89 -4.44 -17.65
CA GLN A 19 -3.25 -5.09 -18.80
C GLN A 19 -3.68 -6.55 -19.01
N LYS A 20 -4.61 -7.07 -18.18
CA LYS A 20 -5.09 -8.47 -18.22
C LYS A 20 -3.97 -9.52 -18.09
N GLN A 21 -2.88 -9.16 -17.42
CA GLN A 21 -1.80 -10.08 -17.05
C GLN A 21 -2.14 -10.89 -15.80
N LEU A 22 -3.02 -10.36 -14.95
CA LEU A 22 -3.63 -11.04 -13.81
C LEU A 22 -5.15 -11.01 -13.95
N VAL A 23 -5.81 -11.97 -13.30
CA VAL A 23 -7.27 -12.06 -13.19
C VAL A 23 -7.64 -12.22 -11.72
N LYS A 24 -8.67 -11.48 -11.27
CA LYS A 24 -9.25 -11.67 -9.94
C LYS A 24 -10.08 -12.95 -9.94
N ILE A 25 -10.02 -13.71 -8.86
CA ILE A 25 -10.79 -14.95 -8.65
C ILE A 25 -11.41 -14.91 -7.26
N LEU A 26 -12.48 -15.68 -7.06
CA LEU A 26 -13.17 -15.80 -5.76
C LEU A 26 -13.63 -14.44 -5.19
N GLU A 27 -14.08 -13.53 -6.05
CA GLU A 27 -14.44 -12.16 -5.63
C GLU A 27 -15.57 -12.14 -4.57
N ASP A 28 -16.51 -13.09 -4.63
CA ASP A 28 -17.58 -13.26 -3.64
C ASP A 28 -17.07 -13.63 -2.22
N TRP A 29 -15.81 -14.07 -2.12
CA TRP A 29 -15.16 -14.49 -0.88
C TRP A 29 -14.05 -13.53 -0.46
N ASN A 30 -13.90 -12.41 -1.17
CA ASN A 30 -12.84 -11.46 -0.88
C ASN A 30 -13.15 -10.72 0.43
N ILE A 31 -12.36 -11.00 1.46
CA ILE A 31 -12.40 -10.23 2.69
C ILE A 31 -11.76 -8.89 2.35
N HIS A 32 -12.58 -7.82 2.31
CA HIS A 32 -12.13 -6.44 2.12
C HIS A 32 -11.35 -5.93 3.34
N ALA A 33 -10.32 -6.68 3.74
CA ALA A 33 -9.43 -6.29 4.80
C ALA A 33 -8.73 -5.00 4.37
N SER A 34 -8.91 -3.96 5.19
CA SER A 34 -8.09 -2.76 5.08
C SER A 34 -6.71 -3.10 5.63
N GLU A 35 -5.68 -3.00 4.79
CA GLU A 35 -4.30 -3.04 5.26
C GLU A 35 -3.85 -1.62 5.58
N GLU A 36 -3.43 -1.40 6.82
CA GLU A 36 -2.89 -0.11 7.24
C GLU A 36 -1.41 0.00 6.87
N PHE A 37 -1.03 1.11 6.24
CA PHE A 37 0.36 1.44 5.95
C PHE A 37 0.81 2.58 6.86
N HIS A 38 1.90 2.33 7.61
CA HIS A 38 2.43 3.30 8.55
C HIS A 38 3.83 3.75 8.15
N ALA A 39 4.05 5.06 8.18
CA ALA A 39 5.40 5.63 8.14
C ALA A 39 6.01 5.56 9.55
N VAL A 40 7.10 4.83 9.69
CA VAL A 40 7.81 4.68 10.98
C VAL A 40 9.10 5.48 10.95
N TRP A 41 9.28 6.35 11.94
CA TRP A 41 10.52 7.09 12.15
C TRP A 41 11.04 6.80 13.56
N ILE A 42 12.27 6.30 13.65
CA ILE A 42 12.96 6.06 14.92
C ILE A 42 13.82 7.30 15.20
N GLY A 43 13.38 8.11 16.16
CA GLY A 43 14.12 9.29 16.62
C GLY A 43 15.17 8.94 17.68
N HIS A 44 16.20 9.78 17.78
CA HIS A 44 17.16 9.77 18.90
C HIS A 44 16.91 10.91 19.90
N ASP A 45 16.10 11.91 19.54
CA ASP A 45 15.89 13.15 20.30
C ASP A 45 14.40 13.39 20.61
N LYS A 46 14.12 14.34 21.52
CA LYS A 46 12.76 14.67 22.01
C LYS A 46 11.82 15.26 20.92
N TYR A 47 12.35 15.71 19.79
CA TYR A 47 11.58 16.39 18.74
C TYR A 47 11.81 15.74 17.36
N VAL A 48 10.76 15.72 16.55
CA VAL A 48 10.83 15.31 15.13
C VAL A 48 11.45 16.46 14.32
N PRO A 49 12.57 16.26 13.61
CA PRO A 49 13.17 17.29 12.77
C PRO A 49 12.18 17.79 11.70
N ASN A 50 12.21 19.10 11.40
CA ASN A 50 11.28 19.72 10.44
C ASN A 50 11.23 18.98 9.09
N ARG A 51 12.38 18.52 8.57
CA ARG A 51 12.43 17.74 7.31
C ARG A 51 11.63 16.44 7.36
N VAL A 52 11.63 15.76 8.51
CA VAL A 52 10.86 14.52 8.70
C VAL A 52 9.38 14.86 8.78
N ARG A 53 9.02 15.91 9.52
CA ARG A 53 7.63 16.38 9.59
C ARG A 53 7.09 16.74 8.21
N THR A 54 7.80 17.56 7.45
CA THR A 54 7.43 17.95 6.09
C THR A 54 7.24 16.73 5.17
N PHE A 55 8.11 15.73 5.27
CA PHE A 55 7.98 14.53 4.46
C PHE A 55 6.78 13.66 4.90
N LEU A 56 6.52 13.52 6.20
CA LEU A 56 5.33 12.82 6.69
C LEU A 56 4.05 13.52 6.24
N ASP A 57 4.01 14.85 6.26
CA ASP A 57 2.86 15.63 5.77
C ASP A 57 2.62 15.38 4.28
N PHE A 58 3.68 15.38 3.46
CA PHE A 58 3.61 15.02 2.05
C PHE A 58 3.08 13.59 1.84
N LEU A 59 3.53 12.62 2.65
CA LEU A 59 3.04 11.24 2.54
C LEU A 59 1.55 11.13 2.92
N VAL A 60 1.09 11.86 3.92
CA VAL A 60 -0.34 11.88 4.28
C VAL A 60 -1.18 12.43 3.11
N GLU A 61 -0.68 13.45 2.41
CA GLU A 61 -1.38 14.05 1.27
C GLU A 61 -1.39 13.17 0.01
N HIS A 62 -0.29 12.45 -0.26
CA HIS A 62 -0.07 11.80 -1.56
C HIS A 62 0.00 10.27 -1.55
N ALA A 63 0.18 9.63 -0.40
CA ALA A 63 0.34 8.18 -0.29
C ALA A 63 -0.86 7.49 0.37
N SER A 64 -2.06 8.08 0.27
CA SER A 64 -3.30 7.43 0.69
C SER A 64 -3.59 6.22 -0.20
N ILE A 65 -3.74 5.06 0.43
CA ILE A 65 -4.10 3.79 -0.22
C ILE A 65 -5.60 3.60 0.04
N ASN A 66 -6.42 4.28 -0.76
CA ASN A 66 -7.87 4.08 -0.85
C ASN A 66 -8.24 3.50 -2.21
#